data_AF-U5L5Z0-F1
#
_entry.id   AF-U5L5Z0-F1
#
_cell.length_a   1.000
_cell.length_b   1.000
_cell.length_c   1.000
_cell.angle_alpha   90.00
_cell.angle_beta   90.00
_cell.angle_gamma   90.00
#
_symmetry.space_group_name_H-M   'P 1'
#
loop_
_entity.id
_entity.type
_entity.pdbx_description
1 polymer ?
#
loop_
_entity_poly.entity_id
_entity_poly.type
_entity_poly.pdbx_seq_one_letter_code
_entity_poly.pdbx_strand_id
1 'polypeptide(L)'
;MVAGLKFKLRHIKRTPDVHTIARSDIMRRDIDKFDNAFPDGVFAFPASTESPKVKIRALDKYCKEHGVEPKDLTEDEMKPFLVY
;
A
#
# COMPACT_ATOMS: atom_id res chain seq x y z
N MET A 1 -53.10 -51.28 4.20
CA MET A 1 -51.65 -51.53 4.10
C MET A 1 -51.17 -51.09 2.71
N VAL A 2 -50.56 -49.90 2.63
CA VAL A 2 -49.16 -49.63 2.19
C VAL A 2 -48.90 -49.83 0.69
N ALA A 3 -48.54 -48.75 0.00
CA ALA A 3 -47.33 -48.71 -0.84
C ALA A 3 -46.98 -47.25 -1.17
N GLY A 4 -45.98 -46.71 -0.45
CA GLY A 4 -45.46 -45.36 -0.66
C GLY A 4 -44.72 -45.21 -1.99
N LEU A 5 -45.00 -44.12 -2.69
CA LEU A 5 -44.35 -43.74 -3.95
C LEU A 5 -42.93 -43.21 -3.67
N LYS A 6 -41.90 -43.98 -4.02
CA LYS A 6 -40.50 -43.59 -3.86
C LYS A 6 -40.10 -42.59 -4.96
N PHE A 7 -39.99 -41.31 -4.60
CA PHE A 7 -39.40 -40.28 -5.46
C PHE A 7 -37.86 -40.45 -5.47
N LYS A 8 -37.30 -40.76 -6.63
CA LYS A 8 -35.85 -40.93 -6.81
C LYS A 8 -35.21 -39.56 -7.07
N LEU A 9 -34.59 -39.00 -6.03
CA LEU A 9 -33.89 -37.72 -6.10
C LEU A 9 -32.60 -37.87 -6.93
N ARG A 10 -32.61 -37.35 -8.17
CA ARG A 10 -31.41 -37.27 -9.02
C ARG A 10 -30.41 -36.32 -8.36
N HIS A 11 -29.22 -36.83 -8.05
CA HIS A 11 -28.09 -36.01 -7.59
C HIS A 11 -27.63 -35.09 -8.72
N ILE A 12 -27.95 -33.81 -8.62
CA ILE A 12 -27.35 -32.75 -9.42
C ILE A 12 -25.92 -32.59 -8.91
N LYS A 13 -24.93 -33.07 -9.69
CA LYS A 13 -23.53 -32.77 -9.43
C LYS A 13 -23.32 -31.28 -9.73
N ARG A 14 -23.19 -30.47 -8.67
CA ARG A 14 -22.75 -29.08 -8.78
C ARG A 14 -21.28 -29.12 -9.23
N THR A 15 -20.99 -28.57 -10.41
CA THR A 15 -19.62 -28.28 -10.85
C THR A 15 -19.03 -27.19 -9.95
N PRO A 16 -17.76 -27.27 -9.54
CA PRO A 16 -17.14 -26.22 -8.74
C PRO A 16 -16.88 -25.00 -9.62
N ASP A 17 -17.71 -23.99 -9.38
CA ASP A 17 -17.35 -22.59 -9.17
C ASP A 17 -16.50 -21.91 -10.25
N VAL A 18 -17.21 -21.19 -11.14
CA VAL A 18 -16.67 -20.00 -11.79
C VAL A 18 -16.34 -19.03 -10.66
N HIS A 19 -15.10 -19.01 -10.17
CA HIS A 19 -14.69 -18.08 -9.11
C HIS A 19 -14.96 -16.65 -9.58
N THR A 20 -16.02 -16.06 -9.05
CA THR A 20 -16.27 -14.63 -9.12
C THR A 20 -15.06 -13.95 -8.49
N ILE A 21 -14.24 -13.28 -9.31
CA ILE A 21 -13.08 -12.53 -8.84
C ILE A 21 -13.58 -11.51 -7.83
N ALA A 22 -13.31 -11.74 -6.55
CA ALA A 22 -13.68 -10.78 -5.52
C ALA A 22 -12.74 -9.58 -5.60
N ARG A 23 -13.21 -8.40 -5.16
CA ARG A 23 -12.36 -7.20 -5.12
C ARG A 23 -11.10 -7.41 -4.27
N SER A 24 -11.18 -8.27 -3.24
CA SER A 24 -10.04 -8.70 -2.43
C SER A 24 -8.97 -9.43 -3.24
N ASP A 25 -9.35 -10.23 -4.23
CA ASP A 25 -8.41 -11.00 -5.05
C ASP A 25 -7.71 -10.12 -6.08
N ILE A 26 -8.35 -9.02 -6.48
CA ILE A 26 -7.75 -7.98 -7.31
C ILE A 26 -6.74 -7.20 -6.47
N MET A 27 -7.15 -6.73 -5.27
CA MET A 27 -6.26 -5.99 -4.37
C MET A 27 -5.01 -6.78 -3.99
N ARG A 28 -5.13 -8.07 -3.67
CA ARG A 28 -3.98 -8.93 -3.38
C ARG A 28 -3.01 -9.00 -4.55
N ARG A 29 -3.52 -9.26 -5.76
CA ARG A 29 -2.69 -9.31 -6.96
C ARG A 29 -1.98 -8.01 -7.26
N ASP A 30 -2.60 -6.88 -6.98
CA ASP A 30 -1.99 -5.57 -7.23
C ASP A 30 -0.93 -5.22 -6.18
N ILE A 31 -1.12 -5.63 -4.92
CA ILE A 31 -0.07 -5.55 -3.88
C ILE A 31 1.11 -6.44 -4.27
N ASP A 32 0.87 -7.69 -4.64
CA ASP A 32 1.93 -8.62 -5.02
C ASP A 32 2.72 -8.12 -6.24
N LYS A 33 2.05 -7.53 -7.23
CA LYS A 33 2.72 -6.92 -8.39
C LYS A 33 3.59 -5.72 -7.99
N PHE A 34 3.10 -4.89 -7.08
CA PHE A 34 3.83 -3.71 -6.61
C PHE A 34 5.08 -4.14 -5.83
N ASP A 35 4.95 -5.06 -4.87
CA ASP A 35 6.06 -5.54 -4.04
C ASP A 35 7.12 -6.27 -4.90
N ASN A 36 6.70 -7.10 -5.86
CA ASN A 36 7.62 -7.80 -6.75
C ASN A 36 8.32 -6.88 -7.78
N ALA A 37 7.80 -5.66 -8.01
CA ALA A 37 8.42 -4.70 -8.93
C ALA A 37 9.70 -4.05 -8.35
N PHE A 38 9.95 -4.20 -7.04
CA PHE A 38 11.12 -3.65 -6.36
C PHE A 38 11.98 -4.77 -5.75
N PRO A 39 12.66 -5.60 -6.58
CA PRO A 39 13.52 -6.69 -6.08
C PRO A 39 14.67 -6.18 -5.20
N ASP A 40 15.12 -4.95 -5.46
CA ASP A 40 16.25 -4.29 -4.79
C ASP A 40 15.79 -3.05 -4.01
N GLY A 41 14.55 -3.05 -3.52
CA GLY A 41 13.93 -1.90 -2.86
C GLY A 41 14.76 -1.38 -1.69
N VAL A 42 15.15 -0.10 -1.75
CA VAL A 42 15.76 0.60 -0.61
C VAL A 42 14.64 0.99 0.35
N PHE A 43 14.41 0.14 1.34
CA PHE A 43 13.47 0.43 2.43
C PHE A 43 14.14 1.40 3.42
N ALA A 44 13.49 2.53 3.67
CA ALA A 44 13.89 3.43 4.74
C ALA A 44 13.24 2.97 6.05
N PHE A 45 14.06 2.77 7.09
CA PHE A 45 13.52 2.59 8.43
C PHE A 45 12.81 3.87 8.87
N PRO A 46 11.63 3.76 9.50
CA PRO A 46 10.96 4.93 10.06
C PRO A 46 11.88 5.58 11.09
N ALA A 47 11.97 6.90 11.04
CA ALA A 47 12.80 7.66 11.96
C ALA A 47 12.24 7.54 13.39
N SER A 48 13.11 7.57 14.41
CA SER A 48 12.72 7.46 15.82
C SER A 48 11.80 8.61 16.23
N THR A 49 10.98 8.44 17.27
CA THR A 49 10.08 9.51 17.76
C THR A 49 10.83 10.78 18.17
N GLU A 50 12.10 10.64 18.56
CA GLU A 50 12.99 11.74 18.96
C GLU A 50 13.68 12.43 17.78
N SER A 51 13.55 11.88 16.57
CA SER A 51 14.15 12.45 15.37
C SER A 51 13.29 13.60 14.82
N PRO A 52 13.91 14.72 14.43
CA PRO A 52 13.17 15.86 13.93
C PRO A 52 12.54 15.54 12.56
N LYS A 53 11.26 15.88 12.43
CA LYS A 53 10.52 15.82 11.17
C LYS A 53 10.81 17.07 10.35
N VAL A 54 11.07 16.89 9.07
CA VAL A 54 11.32 18.00 8.15
C VAL A 54 10.01 18.46 7.51
N LYS A 55 9.73 19.77 7.55
CA LYS A 55 8.63 20.40 6.80
C LYS A 55 8.99 20.52 5.32
N ILE A 56 8.93 19.40 4.58
CA ILE A 56 9.34 19.31 3.17
C ILE A 56 8.68 20.38 2.29
N ARG A 57 7.39 20.66 2.49
CA ARG A 57 6.67 21.68 1.68
C ARG A 57 7.16 23.11 1.90
N ALA A 58 7.60 23.43 3.12
CA ALA A 58 8.10 24.77 3.44
C ALA A 58 9.55 24.91 2.94
N LEU A 59 10.35 23.86 3.13
CA LEU A 59 11.72 23.77 2.62
C LEU A 59 11.76 23.88 1.09
N ASP A 60 10.92 23.14 0.37
CA ASP A 60 10.87 23.16 -1.09
C ASP A 60 10.50 24.56 -1.64
N LYS A 61 9.62 25.29 -0.96
CA LYS A 61 9.29 26.67 -1.34
C LYS A 61 10.48 27.61 -1.15
N TYR A 62 11.16 27.52 -0.02
CA TYR A 62 12.36 28.32 0.27
C TYR A 62 13.46 28.04 -0.76
N CYS A 63 13.74 26.77 -1.04
CA CYS A 63 14.68 26.35 -2.07
C CYS A 63 14.33 26.91 -3.46
N LYS A 64 13.05 26.88 -3.85
CA LYS A 64 12.57 27.42 -5.13
C LYS A 64 12.68 28.93 -5.23
N GLU A 65 12.40 29.65 -4.15
CA GLU A 65 12.46 31.12 -4.12
C GLU A 65 13.91 31.62 -4.14
N HIS A 66 14.83 30.89 -3.53
CA HIS A 66 16.26 31.26 -3.49
C HIS A 66 17.12 30.59 -4.56
N GLY A 67 16.56 29.64 -5.33
CA GLY A 67 17.29 28.94 -6.38
C GLY A 67 18.42 28.04 -5.85
N VAL A 68 18.27 27.53 -4.63
CA VAL A 68 19.27 26.68 -3.94
C VAL A 68 18.75 25.27 -3.76
N GLU A 69 19.62 24.27 -3.84
CA GLU A 69 19.22 22.90 -3.55
C GLU A 69 19.17 22.66 -2.03
N PRO A 70 18.31 21.74 -1.53
CA PRO A 70 18.26 21.39 -0.12
C PRO A 70 19.61 20.94 0.48
N LYS A 71 20.55 20.50 -0.36
CA LYS A 71 21.90 20.08 0.03
C LYS A 71 22.84 21.25 0.32
N ASP A 72 22.55 22.42 -0.22
CA ASP A 72 23.39 23.61 -0.11
C ASP A 72 22.95 24.53 1.04
N LEU A 73 21.87 24.18 1.75
CA LEU A 73 21.40 24.93 2.91
C LEU A 73 22.34 24.78 4.10
N THR A 74 22.60 25.89 4.77
CA THR A 74 23.33 25.89 6.04
C THR A 74 22.48 25.32 7.17
N GLU A 75 23.12 24.83 8.24
CA GLU A 75 22.42 24.28 9.41
C GLU A 75 21.45 25.30 10.04
N ASP A 76 21.79 26.59 10.00
CA ASP A 76 20.97 27.66 10.54
C ASP A 76 19.69 27.90 9.73
N GLU A 77 19.77 27.80 8.41
CA GLU A 77 18.61 27.89 7.52
C GLU A 77 17.72 26.64 7.63
N MET A 78 18.29 25.50 8.01
CA MET A 78 17.56 24.24 8.13
C MET A 78 16.74 24.14 9.44
N LYS A 79 17.22 24.74 10.53
CA LYS A 79 16.54 24.78 11.85
C LYS A 79 15.05 25.13 11.81
N PRO A 80 14.57 26.18 11.12
CA PRO A 80 13.14 26.52 11.07
C PRO A 80 12.26 25.46 10.42
N PHE A 81 12.85 24.55 9.62
CA PHE A 81 12.13 23.48 8.96
C PHE A 81 12.06 22.18 9.77
N LEU A 82 12.80 22.08 10.87
CA LEU A 82 12.82 20.92 11.75
C LEU A 82 11.74 21.04 12.85
N VAL A 83 10.98 19.97 13.05
CA VAL A 83 9.97 19.83 14.11
C VAL A 83 10.34 18.64 14.97
N TYR A 84 10.59 18.87 16.25
CA TYR A 84 10.82 17.83 17.25
C TYR A 84 9.49 17.33 17.84
#